data_AF-A0A5E3X0L3-F1
#
_entry.id   AF-A0A5E3X0L3-F1
#
_cell.length_a   1.000
_cell.length_b   1.000
_cell.length_c   1.000
_cell.angle_alpha   90.00
_cell.angle_beta   90.00
_cell.angle_gamma   90.00
#
_symmetry.space_group_name_H-M   'P 1'
#
loop_
_entity.id
_entity.type
_entity.pdbx_description
1 polymer ?
#
loop_
_entity_poly.entity_id
_entity_poly.type
_entity_poly.pdbx_seq_one_letter_code
_entity_poly.pdbx_strand_id
1 'polypeptide(L)'
;MDDTLLDNFSDADVQQVIHDDIDKWLEEAGLHTDLSRYSNGEDLLQEAEVVKDDKRGYLAKTDGSGEEFIVSISGVLVEASIPPYRDVRGLFRSRPNKKDVPVNRVSIGWFGHASFEANRLGLENIRSAFVRKYDQVQGVPFPMKVGTPLITAENRIVSKVGDVPVEALDALLPKIQDPRDIIRNNLLSSNLYRYVDDNALTFERIEITDDEGGFTIVPCPPEEIKPGMIVSVQASPTVVPSTKAGHKMILKLRSILLVNDEVYTKFLFAKNAEDIESVPKPGAGLKRSASGPQWINPKRREMTVGDVEVRQGKKGKQPATPESVARDLAALKTSDKGLGGSNQ
;
A
#
# COMPACT_ATOMS: atom_id res chain seq x y z
N MET A 1 -22.20 -7.85 11.38
CA MET A 1 -21.20 -8.92 11.46
C MET A 1 -21.40 -9.48 12.83
N ASP A 2 -21.76 -10.75 12.89
CA ASP A 2 -22.19 -11.40 14.11
C ASP A 2 -20.98 -11.49 15.05
N ASP A 3 -21.08 -10.94 16.27
CA ASP A 3 -19.97 -10.93 17.23
C ASP A 3 -19.49 -12.37 17.55
N THR A 4 -20.36 -13.35 17.34
CA THR A 4 -20.14 -14.81 17.46
C THR A 4 -19.06 -15.39 16.55
N LEU A 5 -18.70 -14.68 15.47
CA LEU A 5 -17.64 -15.08 14.54
C LEU A 5 -16.27 -14.76 15.14
N LEU A 6 -16.19 -13.70 15.93
CA LEU A 6 -14.94 -13.22 16.50
C LEU A 6 -14.59 -13.91 17.83
N ASP A 7 -15.57 -14.52 18.51
CA ASP A 7 -15.35 -15.34 19.71
C ASP A 7 -14.40 -16.52 19.44
N ASN A 8 -14.40 -17.06 18.22
CA ASN A 8 -13.51 -18.14 17.80
C ASN A 8 -12.02 -17.73 17.84
N PHE A 9 -11.70 -16.44 17.72
CA PHE A 9 -10.31 -15.96 17.82
C PHE A 9 -9.77 -15.94 19.26
N SER A 10 -10.63 -16.22 20.25
CA SER A 10 -10.18 -16.42 21.64
C SER A 10 -9.78 -17.87 21.91
N ASP A 11 -10.05 -18.79 20.98
CA ASP A 11 -9.62 -20.19 21.09
C ASP A 11 -8.10 -20.29 20.92
N ALA A 12 -7.45 -21.04 21.82
CA ALA A 12 -5.99 -21.16 21.85
C ALA A 12 -5.42 -21.83 20.59
N ASP A 13 -6.13 -22.81 20.03
CA ASP A 13 -5.69 -23.51 18.82
C ASP A 13 -5.78 -22.58 17.61
N VAL A 14 -6.82 -21.76 17.53
CA VAL A 14 -6.98 -20.74 16.49
C VAL A 14 -5.91 -19.66 16.60
N GLN A 15 -5.60 -19.19 17.81
CA GLN A 15 -4.54 -18.21 18.03
C GLN A 15 -3.17 -18.76 17.62
N GLN A 16 -2.87 -20.02 17.94
CA GLN A 16 -1.61 -20.63 17.55
C GLN A 16 -1.45 -20.65 16.02
N VAL A 17 -2.48 -21.05 15.28
CA VAL A 17 -2.44 -21.03 13.80
C VAL A 17 -2.20 -19.61 13.26
N ILE A 18 -2.88 -18.61 13.83
CA ILE A 18 -2.69 -17.21 13.45
C ILE A 18 -1.26 -16.75 13.70
N HIS A 19 -0.70 -17.11 14.86
CA HIS A 19 0.65 -16.72 15.24
C HIS A 19 1.67 -17.36 14.29
N ASP A 20 1.55 -18.67 14.05
CA ASP A 20 2.43 -19.42 13.15
C ASP A 20 2.39 -18.87 11.72
N ASP A 21 1.20 -18.52 11.20
CA ASP A 21 1.04 -17.95 9.86
C ASP A 21 1.65 -16.55 9.74
N ILE A 22 1.49 -15.70 10.76
CA ILE A 22 2.07 -14.36 10.78
C ILE A 22 3.60 -14.47 10.83
N ASP A 23 4.15 -15.29 11.71
CA ASP A 23 5.59 -15.48 11.86
C ASP A 23 6.22 -16.04 10.59
N LYS A 24 5.62 -17.09 10.02
CA LYS A 24 6.07 -17.66 8.74
C LYS A 24 6.11 -16.60 7.64
N TRP A 25 5.05 -15.81 7.49
CA TRP A 25 5.01 -14.75 6.47
C TRP A 25 6.10 -13.70 6.69
N LEU A 26 6.31 -13.26 7.93
CA LEU A 26 7.34 -12.28 8.27
C LEU A 26 8.74 -12.82 7.91
N GLU A 27 9.05 -14.07 8.28
CA GLU A 27 10.34 -14.71 7.99
C GLU A 27 10.63 -14.86 6.48
N GLU A 28 9.62 -15.21 5.69
CA GLU A 28 9.76 -15.50 4.27
C GLU A 28 9.88 -14.22 3.43
N ALA A 29 9.00 -13.24 3.63
CA ALA A 29 8.96 -12.03 2.81
C ALA A 29 8.51 -10.75 3.52
N GLY A 30 7.60 -10.87 4.50
CA GLY A 30 6.89 -9.73 5.08
C GLY A 30 7.77 -8.69 5.76
N LEU A 31 8.95 -9.06 6.26
CA LEU A 31 9.81 -8.16 7.02
C LEU A 31 10.29 -6.95 6.23
N HIS A 32 10.46 -7.01 4.90
CA HIS A 32 11.20 -5.97 4.17
C HIS A 32 10.65 -4.55 4.37
N THR A 33 9.33 -4.39 4.47
CA THR A 33 8.70 -3.07 4.72
C THR A 33 7.85 -3.07 5.99
N ASP A 34 7.97 -4.11 6.83
CA ASP A 34 7.07 -4.26 7.97
C ASP A 34 7.25 -3.12 8.96
N LEU A 35 6.11 -2.56 9.38
CA LEU A 35 6.04 -1.44 10.30
C LEU A 35 6.72 -1.76 11.64
N SER A 36 6.80 -3.03 12.06
CA SER A 36 7.52 -3.45 13.27
C SER A 36 9.02 -3.16 13.22
N ARG A 37 9.65 -3.07 12.04
CA ARG A 37 11.06 -2.69 11.88
C ARG A 37 11.33 -1.29 12.46
N TYR A 38 10.35 -0.40 12.36
CA TYR A 38 10.45 0.96 12.83
C TYR A 38 10.09 1.11 14.31
N SER A 39 9.93 -0.01 15.05
CA SER A 39 9.89 0.03 16.52
C SER A 39 11.17 0.64 17.10
N ASN A 40 12.30 0.51 16.38
CA ASN A 40 13.47 1.36 16.53
C ASN A 40 13.32 2.62 15.66
N GLY A 41 13.25 3.79 16.31
CA GLY A 41 13.08 5.06 15.60
C GLY A 41 14.29 5.50 14.77
N GLU A 42 15.49 4.96 15.03
CA GLU A 42 16.68 5.29 14.24
C GLU A 42 16.61 4.76 12.81
N ASP A 43 16.12 3.53 12.63
CA ASP A 43 15.96 2.91 11.32
C ASP A 43 15.00 3.72 10.44
N LEU A 44 13.91 4.23 11.03
CA LEU A 44 12.98 5.11 10.33
C LEU A 44 13.64 6.39 9.83
N LEU A 45 14.48 7.03 10.66
CA LEU A 45 15.13 8.30 10.30
C LEU A 45 16.22 8.14 9.24
N GLN A 46 16.76 6.93 9.07
CA GLN A 46 17.71 6.62 8.00
C GLN A 46 16.99 6.44 6.66
N GLU A 47 15.79 5.85 6.67
CA GLU A 47 15.07 5.47 5.44
C GLU A 47 14.01 6.49 5.00
N ALA A 48 13.49 7.31 5.91
CA ALA A 48 12.37 8.21 5.64
C ALA A 48 12.56 9.63 6.18
N GLU A 49 12.03 10.61 5.43
CA GLU A 49 11.91 12.00 5.86
C GLU A 49 10.46 12.51 5.72
N VAL A 50 10.10 13.51 6.53
CA VAL A 50 8.78 14.13 6.48
C VAL A 50 8.77 15.26 5.46
N VAL A 51 7.96 15.09 4.42
CA VAL A 51 7.68 16.13 3.42
C VAL A 51 6.36 16.80 3.75
N LYS A 52 6.38 18.14 3.81
CA LYS A 52 5.21 18.97 4.06
C LYS A 52 4.69 19.56 2.76
N ASP A 53 3.42 19.31 2.52
CA ASP A 53 2.58 19.97 1.51
C ASP A 53 1.71 21.05 2.21
N ASP A 54 1.07 21.93 1.45
CA ASP A 54 0.33 23.11 1.95
C ASP A 54 -0.59 22.77 3.15
N LYS A 55 -1.30 21.64 3.06
CA LYS A 55 -2.26 21.20 4.08
C LYS A 55 -1.99 19.80 4.60
N ARG A 56 -1.03 19.08 4.03
CA ARG A 56 -0.81 17.65 4.29
C ARG A 56 0.65 17.37 4.52
N GLY A 57 0.96 16.19 5.00
CA GLY A 57 2.32 15.69 5.08
C GLY A 57 2.36 14.22 4.77
N TYR A 58 3.48 13.75 4.25
CA TYR A 58 3.72 12.34 4.04
C TYR A 58 5.17 12.02 4.37
N LEU A 59 5.46 10.74 4.60
CA LEU A 59 6.84 10.28 4.64
C LEU A 59 7.30 10.01 3.21
N ALA A 60 8.47 10.52 2.84
CA ALA A 60 9.16 10.21 1.60
C ALA A 60 10.44 9.41 1.90
N LYS A 61 10.89 8.60 0.94
CA LYS A 61 12.20 7.92 1.05
C LYS A 61 13.34 8.93 1.01
N THR A 62 14.38 8.70 1.82
CA THR A 62 15.60 9.54 1.87
C THR A 62 16.56 9.32 0.69
N ASP A 63 16.26 8.36 -0.20
CA ASP A 63 17.09 8.03 -1.37
C ASP A 63 17.02 9.08 -2.50
N GLY A 64 16.27 10.16 -2.30
CA GLY A 64 16.12 11.25 -3.26
C GLY A 64 15.17 10.94 -4.41
N SER A 65 14.46 9.80 -4.37
CA SER A 65 13.45 9.46 -5.38
C SER A 65 12.21 10.36 -5.30
N GLY A 66 11.95 10.95 -4.13
CA GLY A 66 10.70 11.65 -3.85
C GLY A 66 9.49 10.70 -3.75
N GLU A 67 9.73 9.39 -3.74
CA GLU A 67 8.67 8.39 -3.59
C GLU A 67 8.10 8.42 -2.17
N GLU A 68 6.78 8.25 -2.07
CA GLU A 68 6.15 8.04 -0.77
C GLU A 68 6.72 6.78 -0.10
N PHE A 69 6.95 6.90 1.20
CA PHE A 69 7.38 5.82 2.06
C PHE A 69 6.19 4.91 2.38
N ILE A 70 6.32 3.62 2.07
CA ILE A 70 5.27 2.63 2.25
C ILE A 70 5.69 1.68 3.35
N VAL A 71 4.80 1.45 4.31
CA VAL A 71 4.94 0.43 5.36
C VAL A 71 3.97 -0.72 5.12
N SER A 72 4.39 -1.94 5.41
CA SER A 72 3.51 -3.12 5.44
C SER A 72 3.10 -3.45 6.87
N ILE A 73 1.89 -3.99 7.02
CA ILE A 73 1.29 -4.36 8.30
C ILE A 73 0.62 -5.71 8.11
N SER A 74 1.10 -6.73 8.80
CA SER A 74 0.64 -8.11 8.61
C SER A 74 -0.11 -8.60 9.84
N GLY A 75 -1.32 -9.14 9.65
CA GLY A 75 -2.17 -9.66 10.73
C GLY A 75 -3.52 -10.16 10.22
N VAL A 76 -4.47 -10.39 11.11
CA VAL A 76 -5.81 -10.88 10.76
C VAL A 76 -6.69 -9.71 10.33
N LEU A 77 -7.38 -9.83 9.19
CA LEU A 77 -8.35 -8.85 8.74
C LEU A 77 -9.61 -8.92 9.61
N VAL A 78 -9.86 -7.94 10.46
CA VAL A 78 -11.02 -7.93 11.37
C VAL A 78 -12.22 -7.19 10.76
N GLU A 79 -11.94 -6.13 10.00
CA GLU A 79 -12.98 -5.38 9.29
C GLU A 79 -12.52 -5.03 7.89
N ALA A 80 -13.43 -5.14 6.92
CA ALA A 80 -13.19 -4.75 5.54
C ALA A 80 -14.40 -4.00 4.97
N SER A 81 -14.14 -2.83 4.44
CA SER A 81 -15.06 -2.03 3.63
C SER A 81 -14.33 -1.66 2.35
N ILE A 82 -14.21 -2.64 1.47
CA ILE A 82 -13.48 -2.60 0.19
C ILE A 82 -14.47 -2.89 -0.96
N PRO A 83 -14.08 -2.68 -2.24
CA PRO A 83 -14.91 -3.02 -3.40
C PRO A 83 -15.21 -4.54 -3.44
N PRO A 84 -16.15 -5.01 -4.27
CA PRO A 84 -16.92 -4.28 -5.28
C PRO A 84 -18.05 -3.46 -4.66
N TYR A 85 -18.33 -2.29 -5.25
CA TYR A 85 -19.52 -1.51 -4.88
C TYR A 85 -20.70 -1.91 -5.74
N ARG A 86 -21.61 -2.69 -5.17
CA ARG A 86 -22.82 -3.18 -5.87
C ARG A 86 -24.05 -2.29 -5.65
N ASP A 87 -24.00 -1.42 -4.65
CA ASP A 87 -25.05 -0.46 -4.33
C ASP A 87 -24.48 0.78 -3.60
N VAL A 88 -25.30 1.82 -3.53
CA VAL A 88 -24.95 3.10 -2.89
C VAL A 88 -24.77 2.96 -1.37
N ARG A 89 -25.47 2.04 -0.71
CA ARG A 89 -25.34 1.86 0.74
C ARG A 89 -23.97 1.29 1.10
N GLY A 90 -23.47 0.35 0.31
CA GLY A 90 -22.12 -0.23 0.43
C GLY A 90 -21.03 0.83 0.28
N LEU A 91 -21.23 1.80 -0.61
CA LEU A 91 -20.29 2.90 -0.83
C LEU A 91 -20.05 3.76 0.42
N PHE A 92 -21.10 4.03 1.21
CA PHE A 92 -21.03 4.89 2.40
C PHE A 92 -20.96 4.13 3.74
N ARG A 93 -20.76 2.80 3.70
CA ARG A 93 -20.81 1.94 4.88
C ARG A 93 -19.74 2.26 5.93
N SER A 94 -18.54 2.66 5.51
CA SER A 94 -17.41 2.95 6.40
C SER A 94 -17.59 4.23 7.23
N ARG A 95 -18.48 5.14 6.81
CA ARG A 95 -18.71 6.44 7.48
C ARG A 95 -20.22 6.78 7.52
N PRO A 96 -21.02 6.01 8.27
CA PRO A 96 -22.45 6.29 8.40
C PRO A 96 -22.64 7.71 8.94
N ASN A 97 -23.57 8.45 8.35
CA ASN A 97 -23.95 9.83 8.70
C ASN A 97 -22.92 10.94 8.38
N LYS A 98 -21.81 10.64 7.69
CA LYS A 98 -20.92 11.68 7.16
C LYS A 98 -21.18 11.88 5.67
N LYS A 99 -21.56 13.09 5.26
CA LYS A 99 -21.63 13.52 3.84
C LYS A 99 -20.24 13.69 3.20
N ASP A 100 -19.22 13.04 3.75
CA ASP A 100 -17.85 13.18 3.29
C ASP A 100 -17.54 12.13 2.22
N VAL A 101 -16.38 12.29 1.59
CA VAL A 101 -15.86 11.35 0.60
C VAL A 101 -15.84 9.92 1.20
N PRO A 102 -16.43 8.93 0.51
CA PRO A 102 -16.41 7.56 1.00
C PRO A 102 -14.99 6.99 0.95
N VAL A 103 -14.70 6.09 1.89
CA VAL A 103 -13.37 5.51 2.06
C VAL A 103 -13.42 4.00 2.00
N ASN A 104 -12.44 3.43 1.31
CA ASN A 104 -11.97 2.08 1.53
C ASN A 104 -11.37 2.01 2.93
N ARG A 105 -11.70 0.97 3.69
CA ARG A 105 -11.18 0.80 5.05
C ARG A 105 -10.89 -0.66 5.33
N VAL A 106 -9.74 -0.93 5.93
CA VAL A 106 -9.41 -2.21 6.54
C VAL A 106 -8.95 -2.00 7.98
N SER A 107 -9.31 -2.92 8.86
CA SER A 107 -8.85 -2.94 10.24
C SER A 107 -8.20 -4.30 10.52
N ILE A 108 -6.96 -4.28 11.00
CA ILE A 108 -6.14 -5.48 11.23
C ILE A 108 -5.99 -5.68 12.74
N GLY A 109 -6.07 -6.94 13.19
CA GLY A 109 -5.88 -7.36 14.57
C GLY A 109 -4.83 -8.48 14.68
N TRP A 110 -4.34 -8.69 15.90
CA TRP A 110 -3.22 -9.63 16.16
C TRP A 110 -3.52 -10.68 17.22
N PHE A 111 -4.62 -10.57 17.95
CA PHE A 111 -5.09 -11.61 18.88
C PHE A 111 -3.97 -12.15 19.80
N GLY A 112 -3.26 -11.24 20.45
CA GLY A 112 -2.18 -11.57 21.39
C GLY A 112 -0.79 -11.73 20.78
N HIS A 113 -0.65 -11.70 19.45
CA HIS A 113 0.65 -11.82 18.79
C HIS A 113 1.59 -10.65 19.14
N ALA A 114 2.86 -10.96 19.40
CA ALA A 114 3.85 -10.00 19.87
C ALA A 114 4.14 -8.87 18.85
N SER A 115 3.94 -9.14 17.56
CA SER A 115 4.16 -8.13 16.52
C SER A 115 3.25 -6.91 16.65
N PHE A 116 2.10 -7.01 17.35
CA PHE A 116 1.25 -5.84 17.60
C PHE A 116 2.00 -4.72 18.31
N GLU A 117 2.70 -5.02 19.41
CA GLU A 117 3.40 -4.00 20.18
C GLU A 117 4.54 -3.37 19.37
N ALA A 118 5.26 -4.17 18.57
CA ALA A 118 6.29 -3.64 17.69
C ALA A 118 5.70 -2.72 16.59
N ASN A 119 4.57 -3.11 15.98
CA ASN A 119 3.85 -2.28 15.02
C ASN A 119 3.31 -0.99 15.66
N ARG A 120 2.76 -1.09 16.87
CA ARG A 120 2.27 0.05 17.66
C ARG A 120 3.39 1.06 17.95
N LEU A 121 4.55 0.58 18.38
CA LEU A 121 5.74 1.42 18.60
C LEU A 121 6.24 2.03 17.28
N GLY A 122 6.25 1.28 16.19
CA GLY A 122 6.57 1.78 14.86
C GLY A 122 5.69 2.96 14.44
N LEU A 123 4.37 2.88 14.68
CA LEU A 123 3.44 3.98 14.41
C LEU A 123 3.70 5.20 15.28
N GLU A 124 4.04 5.00 16.56
CA GLU A 124 4.36 6.10 17.46
C GLU A 124 5.67 6.79 17.06
N ASN A 125 6.65 6.06 16.54
CA ASN A 125 7.89 6.64 16.01
C ASN A 125 7.62 7.44 14.73
N ILE A 126 6.81 6.90 13.81
CA ILE A 126 6.35 7.62 12.61
C ILE A 126 5.60 8.90 13.00
N ARG A 127 4.66 8.82 13.95
CA ARG A 127 3.96 9.99 14.48
C ARG A 127 4.93 11.01 15.05
N SER A 128 5.93 10.55 15.81
CA SER A 128 6.94 11.42 16.41
C SER A 128 7.79 12.12 15.36
N ALA A 129 8.09 11.46 14.23
CA ALA A 129 8.74 12.11 13.09
C ALA A 129 7.88 13.26 12.55
N PHE A 130 6.56 13.06 12.39
CA PHE A 130 5.65 14.13 12.00
C PHE A 130 5.55 15.27 13.03
N VAL A 131 5.52 14.98 14.33
CA VAL A 131 5.49 16.01 15.39
C VAL A 131 6.69 16.96 15.30
N ARG A 132 7.84 16.51 14.78
CA ARG A 132 9.00 17.38 14.56
C ARG A 132 8.78 18.45 13.47
N LYS A 133 7.80 18.27 12.58
CA LYS A 133 7.48 19.18 11.47
C LYS A 133 6.11 19.86 11.59
N TYR A 134 5.23 19.33 12.41
CA TYR A 134 3.88 19.83 12.64
C TYR A 134 3.68 20.14 14.11
N ASP A 135 3.17 21.33 14.42
CA ASP A 135 2.99 21.83 15.79
C ASP A 135 2.22 20.86 16.70
N GLN A 136 1.22 20.18 16.12
CA GLN A 136 0.41 19.20 16.84
C GLN A 136 -0.05 18.09 15.90
N VAL A 137 0.30 16.84 16.23
CA VAL A 137 -0.21 15.63 15.60
C VAL A 137 -0.89 14.79 16.68
N GLN A 138 -2.18 14.52 16.50
CA GLN A 138 -2.99 13.70 17.41
C GLN A 138 -2.40 12.30 17.54
N GLY A 139 -2.49 11.72 18.74
CA GLY A 139 -2.11 10.33 19.01
C GLY A 139 -2.86 9.35 18.10
N VAL A 140 -2.23 8.23 17.77
CA VAL A 140 -2.83 7.21 16.91
C VAL A 140 -3.88 6.44 17.73
N PRO A 141 -5.17 6.49 17.38
CA PRO A 141 -6.17 5.70 18.10
C PRO A 141 -6.06 4.23 17.70
N PHE A 142 -6.14 3.34 18.68
CA PHE A 142 -6.25 1.89 18.49
C PHE A 142 -7.66 1.46 18.87
N PRO A 143 -8.63 1.49 17.93
CA PRO A 143 -9.99 1.04 18.24
C PRO A 143 -9.97 -0.42 18.69
N MET A 144 -10.78 -0.74 19.69
CA MET A 144 -10.92 -2.10 20.19
C MET A 144 -12.10 -2.76 19.51
N LYS A 145 -11.94 -4.02 19.09
CA LYS A 145 -13.04 -4.88 18.66
C LYS A 145 -12.81 -6.27 19.20
N VAL A 146 -13.80 -6.82 19.90
CA VAL A 146 -13.71 -8.15 20.53
C VAL A 146 -12.44 -8.30 21.37
N GLY A 147 -12.22 -7.31 22.23
CA GLY A 147 -11.07 -7.29 23.14
C GLY A 147 -9.69 -7.13 22.50
N THR A 148 -9.58 -7.06 21.16
CA THR A 148 -8.29 -6.86 20.47
C THR A 148 -8.14 -5.42 19.95
N PRO A 149 -6.97 -4.78 20.14
CA PRO A 149 -6.67 -3.50 19.53
C PRO A 149 -6.45 -3.67 18.02
N LEU A 150 -6.96 -2.71 17.25
CA LEU A 150 -6.85 -2.74 15.79
C LEU A 150 -5.98 -1.60 15.27
N ILE A 151 -5.26 -1.88 14.18
CA ILE A 151 -4.66 -0.85 13.33
C ILE A 151 -5.53 -0.70 12.08
N THR A 152 -5.99 0.53 11.83
CA THR A 152 -6.86 0.83 10.68
C THR A 152 -6.08 1.55 9.59
N ALA A 153 -6.21 1.06 8.35
CA ALA A 153 -5.81 1.79 7.16
C ALA A 153 -7.05 2.21 6.34
N GLU A 154 -7.04 3.41 5.80
CA GLU A 154 -8.12 3.95 4.98
C GLU A 154 -7.59 4.60 3.71
N ASN A 155 -8.31 4.48 2.59
CA ASN A 155 -8.04 5.25 1.39
C ASN A 155 -9.33 5.85 0.85
N ARG A 156 -9.30 7.10 0.40
CA ARG A 156 -10.47 7.71 -0.22
C ARG A 156 -10.74 7.03 -1.55
N ILE A 157 -12.01 6.72 -1.82
CA ILE A 157 -12.42 6.11 -3.08
C ILE A 157 -12.25 7.08 -4.25
N VAL A 158 -12.47 8.38 -4.00
CA VAL A 158 -12.26 9.47 -4.96
C VAL A 158 -11.63 10.66 -4.22
N SER A 159 -11.02 11.59 -4.93
CA SER A 159 -10.50 12.83 -4.35
C SER A 159 -11.37 14.02 -4.76
N LYS A 160 -11.47 15.05 -3.91
CA LYS A 160 -12.12 16.30 -4.28
C LYS A 160 -11.26 17.02 -5.32
N VAL A 161 -11.85 17.65 -6.33
CA VAL A 161 -11.09 18.35 -7.39
C VAL A 161 -10.05 19.33 -6.82
N GLY A 162 -10.41 20.11 -5.81
CA GLY A 162 -9.49 21.07 -5.19
C GLY A 162 -8.39 20.46 -4.31
N ASP A 163 -8.43 19.15 -4.06
CA ASP A 163 -7.39 18.39 -3.35
C ASP A 163 -6.45 17.65 -4.32
N VAL A 164 -6.69 17.73 -5.63
CA VAL A 164 -5.94 17.01 -6.67
C VAL A 164 -5.06 18.01 -7.42
N PRO A 165 -3.76 17.73 -7.61
CA PRO A 165 -2.88 18.58 -8.41
C PRO A 165 -3.43 18.81 -9.82
N VAL A 166 -3.21 19.99 -10.38
CA VAL A 166 -3.78 20.39 -11.69
C VAL A 166 -3.30 19.46 -12.81
N GLU A 167 -2.04 19.03 -12.71
CA GLU A 167 -1.34 18.14 -13.62
C GLU A 167 -1.68 16.65 -13.44
N ALA A 168 -2.35 16.27 -12.35
CA ALA A 168 -2.69 14.88 -12.11
C ALA A 168 -3.76 14.43 -13.12
N LEU A 169 -3.53 13.27 -13.75
CA LEU A 169 -4.47 12.66 -14.68
C LEU A 169 -5.49 11.80 -13.94
N ASP A 170 -6.69 11.70 -14.51
CA ASP A 170 -7.69 10.76 -14.01
C ASP A 170 -7.25 9.32 -14.32
N ALA A 171 -7.28 8.48 -13.30
CA ALA A 171 -7.03 7.06 -13.44
C ALA A 171 -8.26 6.33 -13.96
N LEU A 172 -8.06 5.15 -14.55
CA LEU A 172 -9.16 4.30 -14.97
C LEU A 172 -9.70 3.52 -13.77
N LEU A 173 -10.93 3.79 -13.35
CA LEU A 173 -11.62 3.00 -12.34
C LEU A 173 -11.90 1.58 -12.85
N PRO A 174 -11.32 0.52 -12.26
CA PRO A 174 -11.50 -0.84 -12.74
C PRO A 174 -12.94 -1.33 -12.58
N LYS A 175 -13.46 -2.03 -13.59
CA LYS A 175 -14.82 -2.61 -13.55
C LYS A 175 -15.02 -3.63 -12.44
N ILE A 176 -13.95 -4.30 -12.00
CA ILE A 176 -14.01 -5.23 -10.88
C ILE A 176 -14.31 -4.50 -9.55
N GLN A 177 -13.91 -3.23 -9.41
CA GLN A 177 -14.19 -2.43 -8.23
C GLN A 177 -15.56 -1.74 -8.31
N ASP A 178 -16.00 -1.36 -9.52
CA ASP A 178 -17.28 -0.69 -9.76
C ASP A 178 -18.12 -1.39 -10.85
N PRO A 179 -18.57 -2.64 -10.60
CA PRO A 179 -19.21 -3.46 -11.63
C PRO A 179 -20.54 -2.88 -12.13
N ARG A 180 -21.21 -2.06 -11.31
CA ARG A 180 -22.51 -1.45 -11.61
C ARG A 180 -22.43 0.06 -11.81
N ASP A 181 -21.24 0.61 -12.03
CA ASP A 181 -21.02 2.06 -12.20
C ASP A 181 -21.60 2.89 -11.04
N ILE A 182 -21.59 2.37 -9.81
CA ILE A 182 -22.07 3.06 -8.62
C ILE A 182 -21.19 4.27 -8.31
N ILE A 183 -19.87 4.10 -8.27
CA ILE A 183 -18.93 5.22 -8.07
C ILE A 183 -19.06 6.17 -9.24
N ARG A 184 -19.05 5.64 -10.47
CA ARG A 184 -19.11 6.46 -11.68
C ARG A 184 -20.35 7.34 -11.72
N ASN A 185 -21.54 6.76 -11.51
CA ASN A 185 -22.81 7.47 -11.64
C ASN A 185 -23.09 8.41 -10.46
N ASN A 186 -22.62 8.11 -9.25
CA ASN A 186 -22.95 8.88 -8.04
C ASN A 186 -21.87 9.87 -7.61
N LEU A 187 -20.62 9.67 -7.98
CA LEU A 187 -19.50 10.54 -7.58
C LEU A 187 -18.83 11.20 -8.78
N LEU A 188 -18.40 10.40 -9.77
CA LEU A 188 -17.60 10.91 -10.90
C LEU A 188 -18.42 11.58 -11.99
N SER A 189 -19.75 11.44 -11.98
CA SER A 189 -20.66 12.20 -12.83
C SER A 189 -20.71 13.69 -12.44
N SER A 190 -20.26 14.03 -11.23
CA SER A 190 -20.16 15.40 -10.74
C SER A 190 -18.76 15.98 -10.97
N ASN A 191 -18.67 17.27 -11.26
CA ASN A 191 -17.39 18.00 -11.36
C ASN A 191 -16.75 18.28 -9.98
N LEU A 192 -17.16 17.58 -8.92
CA LEU A 192 -16.66 17.78 -7.56
C LEU A 192 -15.58 16.77 -7.18
N TYR A 193 -15.55 15.62 -7.86
CA TYR A 193 -14.68 14.51 -7.54
C TYR A 193 -13.93 13.99 -8.76
N ARG A 194 -12.72 13.50 -8.52
CA ARG A 194 -11.86 12.85 -9.52
C ARG A 194 -11.35 11.53 -8.96
N TYR A 195 -11.21 10.54 -9.82
CA TYR A 195 -10.52 9.29 -9.48
C TYR A 195 -9.11 9.39 -10.05
N VAL A 196 -8.10 9.46 -9.18
CA VAL A 196 -6.69 9.54 -9.58
C VAL A 196 -5.93 8.32 -9.07
N ASP A 197 -4.70 8.10 -9.52
CA ASP A 197 -3.88 6.94 -9.12
C ASP A 197 -3.74 6.81 -7.60
N ASP A 198 -3.79 7.94 -6.91
CA ASP A 198 -3.76 8.01 -5.45
C ASP A 198 -4.94 7.30 -4.76
N ASN A 199 -6.08 7.18 -5.45
CA ASN A 199 -7.27 6.48 -4.99
C ASN A 199 -7.26 4.99 -5.35
N ALA A 200 -6.34 4.55 -6.22
CA ALA A 200 -6.28 3.17 -6.66
C ALA A 200 -5.84 2.24 -5.53
N LEU A 201 -6.47 1.07 -5.49
CA LEU A 201 -6.10 -0.04 -4.61
C LEU A 201 -5.76 -1.26 -5.44
N THR A 202 -4.73 -1.97 -5.01
CA THR A 202 -4.35 -3.27 -5.56
C THR A 202 -4.71 -4.38 -4.57
N PHE A 203 -5.16 -5.50 -5.12
CA PHE A 203 -5.58 -6.68 -4.38
C PHE A 203 -4.85 -7.88 -4.99
N GLU A 204 -4.11 -8.59 -4.17
CA GLU A 204 -3.27 -9.70 -4.60
C GLU A 204 -3.40 -10.85 -3.61
N ARG A 205 -3.03 -12.05 -4.05
CA ARG A 205 -2.95 -13.25 -3.22
C ARG A 205 -1.64 -13.99 -3.45
N ILE A 206 -1.21 -14.72 -2.44
CA ILE A 206 -0.13 -15.70 -2.56
C ILE A 206 -0.66 -16.92 -3.31
N GLU A 207 0.11 -17.41 -4.26
CA GLU A 207 -0.09 -18.66 -4.98
C GLU A 207 1.16 -19.52 -4.81
N ILE A 208 1.01 -20.62 -4.07
CA ILE A 208 2.11 -21.58 -3.83
C ILE A 208 2.44 -22.25 -5.16
N THR A 209 3.72 -22.27 -5.52
CA THR A 209 4.20 -22.97 -6.70
C THR A 209 4.57 -24.41 -6.35
N ASP A 210 4.30 -25.35 -7.25
CA ASP A 210 4.57 -26.78 -7.05
C ASP A 210 6.07 -27.08 -6.85
N ASP A 211 6.95 -26.16 -7.27
CA ASP A 211 8.40 -26.29 -7.15
C ASP A 211 8.91 -25.69 -5.81
N GLU A 212 9.52 -26.55 -4.98
CA GLU A 212 10.39 -26.24 -3.83
C GLU A 212 9.82 -25.31 -2.73
N GLY A 213 8.50 -25.17 -2.61
CA GLY A 213 7.90 -24.30 -1.59
C GLY A 213 8.04 -22.81 -1.90
N GLY A 214 8.30 -22.48 -3.18
CA GLY A 214 8.20 -21.12 -3.68
C GLY A 214 6.74 -20.62 -3.65
N PHE A 215 6.59 -19.31 -3.71
CA PHE A 215 5.30 -18.68 -3.93
C PHE A 215 5.40 -17.52 -4.89
N THR A 216 4.31 -17.29 -5.60
CA THR A 216 4.12 -16.13 -6.48
C THR A 216 3.01 -15.25 -5.95
N ILE A 217 3.03 -13.99 -6.34
CA ILE A 217 1.99 -13.02 -5.98
C ILE A 217 1.24 -12.66 -7.23
N VAL A 218 -0.05 -12.95 -7.22
CA VAL A 218 -0.95 -12.77 -8.37
C VAL A 218 -2.09 -11.82 -8.02
N PRO A 219 -2.56 -10.98 -8.96
CA PRO A 219 -3.74 -10.17 -8.73
C PRO A 219 -4.97 -11.03 -8.42
N CYS A 220 -5.78 -10.59 -7.46
CA CYS A 220 -7.05 -11.24 -7.13
C CYS A 220 -8.21 -10.21 -7.14
N PRO A 221 -9.45 -10.67 -7.38
CA PRO A 221 -10.64 -9.90 -7.08
C PRO A 221 -10.69 -9.45 -5.61
N PRO A 222 -11.15 -8.21 -5.31
CA PRO A 222 -11.31 -7.77 -3.93
C PRO A 222 -12.36 -8.57 -3.16
N GLU A 223 -13.30 -9.22 -3.85
CA GLU A 223 -14.29 -10.13 -3.25
C GLU A 223 -13.67 -11.30 -2.51
N GLU A 224 -12.48 -11.76 -2.92
CA GLU A 224 -11.79 -12.89 -2.30
C GLU A 224 -11.26 -12.54 -0.89
N ILE A 225 -11.07 -11.26 -0.59
CA ILE A 225 -10.49 -10.81 0.68
C ILE A 225 -11.61 -10.67 1.72
N LYS A 226 -11.62 -11.57 2.71
CA LYS A 226 -12.65 -11.64 3.75
C LYS A 226 -12.10 -11.41 5.15
N PRO A 227 -12.90 -10.80 6.05
CA PRO A 227 -12.56 -10.76 7.45
C PRO A 227 -12.35 -12.17 8.03
N GLY A 228 -11.28 -12.33 8.80
CA GLY A 228 -10.79 -13.58 9.37
C GLY A 228 -9.62 -14.21 8.62
N MET A 229 -9.27 -13.69 7.43
CA MET A 229 -8.07 -14.10 6.70
C MET A 229 -6.83 -13.37 7.24
N ILE A 230 -5.66 -14.01 7.10
CA ILE A 230 -4.35 -13.38 7.31
C ILE A 230 -4.01 -12.55 6.07
N VAL A 231 -3.74 -11.27 6.28
CA VAL A 231 -3.42 -10.33 5.22
C VAL A 231 -2.16 -9.54 5.56
N SER A 232 -1.45 -9.10 4.53
CA SER A 232 -0.46 -8.04 4.62
C SER A 232 -0.98 -6.82 3.91
N VAL A 233 -0.98 -5.67 4.57
CA VAL A 233 -1.52 -4.42 4.05
C VAL A 233 -0.40 -3.42 3.89
N GLN A 234 -0.25 -2.85 2.70
CA GLN A 234 0.63 -1.70 2.54
C GLN A 234 -0.15 -0.40 2.70
N ALA A 235 0.43 0.51 3.48
CA ALA A 235 -0.10 1.83 3.69
C ALA A 235 1.00 2.89 3.67
N SER A 236 0.64 4.09 3.22
CA SER A 236 1.49 5.28 3.26
C SER A 236 1.11 6.13 4.49
N PRO A 237 2.00 6.32 5.47
CA PRO A 237 1.71 7.20 6.61
C PRO A 237 1.57 8.65 6.14
N THR A 238 0.39 9.25 6.37
CA THR A 238 0.05 10.60 5.92
C THR A 238 -0.51 11.41 7.08
N VAL A 239 -0.17 12.69 7.15
CA VAL A 239 -0.75 13.65 8.07
C VAL A 239 -1.75 14.54 7.35
N VAL A 240 -2.94 14.67 7.93
CA VAL A 240 -4.03 15.48 7.39
C VAL A 240 -4.60 16.42 8.47
N PRO A 241 -5.22 17.55 8.08
CA PRO A 241 -5.85 18.44 9.03
C PRO A 241 -6.97 17.72 9.80
N SER A 242 -7.07 17.97 11.10
CA SER A 242 -8.11 17.41 11.95
C SER A 242 -9.23 18.43 12.18
N THR A 243 -10.46 17.95 12.37
CA THR A 243 -11.60 18.81 12.70
C THR A 243 -11.53 19.38 14.12
N LYS A 244 -10.72 18.79 15.00
CA LYS A 244 -10.54 19.21 16.41
C LYS A 244 -9.31 20.11 16.61
N ALA A 245 -8.90 20.85 15.58
CA ALA A 245 -7.63 21.55 15.49
C ALA A 245 -6.39 20.62 15.44
N GLY A 246 -5.30 21.16 14.92
CA GLY A 246 -4.05 20.42 14.65
C GLY A 246 -4.20 19.44 13.48
N HIS A 247 -3.32 18.45 13.46
CA HIS A 247 -3.30 17.41 12.44
C HIS A 247 -3.51 16.03 13.06
N LYS A 248 -3.87 15.06 12.24
CA LYS A 248 -3.91 13.65 12.62
C LYS A 248 -3.15 12.83 11.59
N MET A 249 -2.49 11.78 12.06
CA MET A 249 -1.90 10.78 11.20
C MET A 249 -2.99 9.79 10.76
N ILE A 250 -2.96 9.41 9.49
CA ILE A 250 -3.75 8.33 8.90
C ILE A 250 -2.80 7.38 8.17
N LEU A 251 -3.19 6.12 8.08
CA LEU A 251 -2.53 5.13 7.25
C LEU A 251 -3.29 5.03 5.94
N LYS A 252 -2.72 5.60 4.88
CA LYS A 252 -3.35 5.62 3.57
C LYS A 252 -3.20 4.28 2.89
N LEU A 253 -4.27 3.51 2.83
CA LEU A 253 -4.28 2.15 2.26
C LEU A 253 -3.86 2.18 0.78
N ARG A 254 -2.92 1.33 0.38
CA ARG A 254 -2.40 1.22 -1.00
C ARG A 254 -2.65 -0.15 -1.62
N SER A 255 -2.39 -1.21 -0.87
CA SER A 255 -2.54 -2.58 -1.35
C SER A 255 -2.92 -3.53 -0.23
N ILE A 256 -3.54 -4.65 -0.59
CA ILE A 256 -3.85 -5.75 0.30
C ILE A 256 -3.40 -7.05 -0.36
N LEU A 257 -2.56 -7.80 0.34
CA LEU A 257 -2.15 -9.14 0.01
C LEU A 257 -2.88 -10.13 0.90
N LEU A 258 -3.62 -11.07 0.30
CA LEU A 258 -4.10 -12.26 0.98
C LEU A 258 -2.92 -13.22 1.18
N VAL A 259 -2.55 -13.45 2.44
CA VAL A 259 -1.41 -14.30 2.83
C VAL A 259 -1.88 -15.73 3.08
N ASN A 260 -2.88 -15.90 3.95
CA ASN A 260 -3.47 -17.20 4.25
C ASN A 260 -4.98 -17.06 4.55
N ASP A 261 -5.81 -17.97 4.04
CA ASP A 261 -7.24 -18.07 4.30
C ASP A 261 -7.64 -19.28 5.15
N GLU A 262 -6.68 -20.07 5.64
CA GLU A 262 -6.88 -21.28 6.41
C GLU A 262 -7.75 -21.03 7.66
N VAL A 263 -7.48 -19.95 8.39
CA VAL A 263 -8.26 -19.60 9.58
C VAL A 263 -9.72 -19.33 9.23
N TYR A 264 -9.95 -18.61 8.13
CA TYR A 264 -11.29 -18.32 7.63
C TYR A 264 -12.01 -19.59 7.19
N THR A 265 -11.36 -20.44 6.39
CA THR A 265 -11.95 -21.66 5.83
C THR A 265 -12.24 -22.71 6.91
N LYS A 266 -11.30 -22.94 7.84
CA LYS A 266 -11.44 -23.97 8.87
C LYS A 266 -12.40 -23.58 9.99
N PHE A 267 -12.31 -22.35 10.49
CA PHE A 267 -12.99 -21.98 11.74
C PHE A 267 -14.22 -21.11 11.55
N LEU A 268 -14.29 -20.34 10.45
CA LEU A 268 -15.37 -19.38 10.23
C LEU A 268 -16.38 -19.91 9.19
N PHE A 269 -15.89 -20.47 8.08
CA PHE A 269 -16.73 -21.01 7.02
C PHE A 269 -17.48 -22.28 7.45
N ALA A 270 -16.85 -23.15 8.25
CA ALA A 270 -17.49 -24.35 8.80
C ALA A 270 -18.71 -24.05 9.70
N LYS A 271 -18.80 -22.83 10.24
CA LYS A 271 -19.90 -22.37 11.11
C LYS A 271 -21.02 -21.67 10.32
N ASN A 272 -20.72 -21.12 9.13
CA ASN A 272 -21.65 -20.39 8.28
C ASN A 272 -21.98 -21.17 7.00
N ALA A 273 -22.89 -22.14 7.09
CA ALA A 273 -23.41 -22.83 5.89
C ALA A 273 -24.14 -21.87 4.90
N GLU A 274 -24.41 -20.63 5.29
CA GLU A 274 -25.06 -19.60 4.45
C GLU A 274 -24.06 -18.78 3.59
N ASP A 275 -22.75 -18.85 3.82
CA ASP A 275 -21.75 -18.12 3.00
C ASP A 275 -21.46 -18.81 1.64
N ILE A 276 -22.09 -19.97 1.39
CA ILE A 276 -21.89 -20.86 0.23
C ILE A 276 -22.29 -20.21 -1.12
N GLU A 277 -23.09 -19.15 -1.14
CA GLU A 277 -23.53 -18.52 -2.41
C GLU A 277 -22.58 -17.45 -2.98
N SER A 278 -21.41 -17.18 -2.39
CA SER A 278 -20.58 -16.03 -2.78
C SER A 278 -19.19 -16.30 -3.34
N VAL A 279 -18.77 -17.56 -3.54
CA VAL A 279 -17.46 -17.87 -4.15
C VAL A 279 -17.50 -17.58 -5.66
N PRO A 280 -16.83 -16.53 -6.17
CA PRO A 280 -16.81 -16.27 -7.60
C PRO A 280 -15.85 -17.23 -8.30
N LYS A 281 -16.20 -17.67 -9.51
CA LYS A 281 -15.27 -18.39 -10.38
C LYS A 281 -14.15 -17.43 -10.84
N PRO A 282 -12.88 -17.87 -10.90
CA PRO A 282 -11.76 -16.98 -11.21
C PRO A 282 -11.87 -16.41 -12.63
N GLY A 283 -11.81 -15.09 -12.74
CA GLY A 283 -11.77 -14.35 -14.01
C GLY A 283 -10.42 -13.68 -14.22
N ALA A 284 -9.75 -13.98 -15.33
CA ALA A 284 -8.47 -13.39 -15.71
C ALA A 284 -8.63 -11.95 -16.22
N GLY A 285 -7.76 -11.02 -15.78
CA GLY A 285 -7.79 -9.63 -16.24
C GLY A 285 -6.56 -8.76 -15.93
N LEU A 286 -5.71 -8.62 -16.96
CA LEU A 286 -4.74 -7.57 -17.37
C LEU A 286 -4.26 -6.44 -16.40
N LYS A 287 -2.94 -6.22 -16.38
CA LYS A 287 -2.15 -5.21 -15.60
C LYS A 287 -1.81 -3.91 -16.37
N ARG A 288 -1.76 -2.76 -15.68
CA ARG A 288 -0.89 -1.56 -15.95
C ARG A 288 -0.55 -0.83 -14.62
N SER A 289 0.57 -0.10 -14.54
CA SER A 289 1.42 0.05 -13.34
C SER A 289 1.51 1.44 -12.68
N ALA A 290 1.38 1.48 -11.34
CA ALA A 290 2.24 2.25 -10.43
C ALA A 290 3.52 1.44 -10.13
N SER A 291 4.51 1.94 -9.37
CA SER A 291 5.57 1.05 -8.86
C SER A 291 4.89 -0.11 -8.13
N GLY A 292 5.05 -1.33 -8.67
CA GLY A 292 4.28 -2.48 -8.22
C GLY A 292 4.47 -2.69 -6.71
N PRO A 293 3.43 -3.17 -6.00
CA PRO A 293 3.52 -3.43 -4.58
C PRO A 293 4.74 -4.33 -4.29
N GLN A 294 5.59 -3.87 -3.36
CA GLN A 294 6.85 -4.51 -3.04
C GLN A 294 6.67 -5.42 -1.82
N TRP A 295 6.11 -6.59 -2.03
CA TRP A 295 5.89 -7.56 -0.95
C TRP A 295 7.13 -8.37 -0.60
N ILE A 296 7.96 -8.63 -1.59
CA ILE A 296 9.15 -9.48 -1.47
C ILE A 296 10.37 -8.61 -1.67
N ASN A 297 11.40 -8.84 -0.85
CA ASN A 297 12.70 -8.22 -1.05
C ASN A 297 13.19 -8.47 -2.49
N PRO A 298 13.59 -7.45 -3.26
CA PRO A 298 14.07 -7.62 -4.62
C PRO A 298 15.19 -8.66 -4.78
N LYS A 299 15.98 -8.92 -3.71
CA LYS A 299 17.04 -9.93 -3.71
C LYS A 299 16.55 -11.38 -3.60
N ARG A 300 15.33 -11.60 -3.11
CA ARG A 300 14.70 -12.92 -2.94
C ARG A 300 13.73 -13.28 -4.07
N ARG A 301 13.37 -12.32 -4.93
CA ARG A 301 12.50 -12.58 -6.07
C ARG A 301 13.24 -13.38 -7.14
N GLU A 302 12.62 -14.44 -7.66
CA GLU A 302 13.13 -15.16 -8.83
C GLU A 302 13.30 -14.20 -10.02
N MET A 303 14.48 -14.25 -10.65
CA MET A 303 14.77 -13.41 -11.82
C MET A 303 13.82 -13.81 -12.96
N THR A 304 13.01 -12.86 -13.43
CA THR A 304 12.13 -13.08 -14.58
C THR A 304 12.89 -12.83 -15.87
N VAL A 305 12.38 -13.36 -17.00
CA VAL A 305 12.98 -13.14 -18.33
C VAL A 305 13.13 -11.64 -18.65
N GLY A 306 12.22 -10.79 -18.18
CA GLY A 306 12.32 -9.33 -18.32
C GLY A 306 13.50 -8.71 -17.57
N ASP A 307 13.93 -9.28 -16.45
CA ASP A 307 15.10 -8.80 -15.68
C ASP A 307 16.42 -9.13 -16.40
N VAL A 308 16.42 -10.20 -17.19
CA VAL A 308 17.56 -10.63 -18.02
C VAL A 308 17.76 -9.67 -19.21
N GLU A 309 16.68 -9.21 -19.83
CA GLU A 309 16.72 -8.27 -20.96
C GLU A 309 17.26 -6.88 -20.55
N VAL A 310 16.90 -6.39 -19.36
CA VAL A 310 17.40 -5.11 -18.84
C VAL A 310 18.91 -5.15 -18.57
N ARG A 311 19.45 -6.31 -18.18
CA ARG A 311 20.91 -6.49 -18.01
C ARG A 311 21.66 -6.60 -19.34
N GLN A 312 21.04 -7.12 -20.40
CA GLN A 312 21.67 -7.15 -21.72
C GLN A 312 21.71 -5.76 -22.39
N GLY A 313 20.75 -4.88 -22.11
CA GLY A 313 20.71 -3.50 -22.65
C GLY A 313 21.82 -2.56 -22.11
N LYS A 314 22.50 -2.90 -21.01
CA LYS A 314 23.57 -2.06 -20.41
C LYS A 314 25.00 -2.45 -20.82
N LYS A 315 25.20 -3.47 -21.67
CA LYS A 315 26.52 -3.85 -22.19
C LYS A 315 26.64 -3.53 -23.68
N GLY A 316 26.87 -2.25 -23.98
CA GLY A 316 27.06 -1.79 -25.36
C GLY A 316 27.76 -0.44 -25.49
N LYS A 317 28.65 -0.04 -24.57
CA LYS A 317 29.67 0.95 -24.93
C LYS A 317 30.70 0.21 -25.78
N GLN A 318 30.54 0.31 -27.10
CA GLN A 318 31.60 -0.07 -28.04
C GLN A 318 32.87 0.70 -27.64
N PRO A 319 34.04 0.05 -27.60
CA PRO A 319 35.29 0.74 -27.37
C PRO A 319 35.47 1.80 -28.45
N ALA A 320 35.74 3.04 -28.03
CA ALA A 320 36.01 4.15 -28.94
C ALA A 320 37.10 3.73 -29.93
N THR A 321 36.79 3.76 -31.22
CA THR A 321 37.80 3.55 -32.25
C THR A 321 38.80 4.71 -32.20
N PRO A 322 40.09 4.47 -32.51
CA PRO A 322 41.10 5.53 -32.53
C PRO A 322 40.70 6.75 -33.39
N GLU A 323 39.84 6.55 -34.40
CA GLU A 323 39.29 7.60 -35.25
C GLU A 323 38.28 8.51 -34.56
N SER A 324 37.49 8.01 -33.59
CA SER A 324 36.53 8.86 -32.86
C SER A 324 37.26 9.80 -31.90
N VAL A 325 38.34 9.33 -31.28
CA VAL A 325 39.21 10.14 -30.40
C VAL A 325 39.96 11.21 -31.20
N ALA A 326 40.36 10.92 -32.44
CA ALA A 326 41.02 11.89 -33.31
C ALA A 326 40.09 13.02 -33.78
N ARG A 327 38.80 12.75 -33.98
CA ARG A 327 37.80 13.79 -34.33
C ARG A 327 37.53 14.74 -33.17
N ASP A 328 37.42 14.22 -31.96
CA ASP A 328 37.14 15.04 -30.77
C ASP A 328 38.34 15.94 -30.40
N LEU A 329 39.57 15.47 -30.62
CA LEU A 329 40.79 16.29 -30.45
C LEU A 329 40.98 17.36 -31.53
N ALA A 330 40.44 17.16 -32.73
CA ALA A 330 40.49 18.17 -33.80
C ALA A 330 39.48 19.31 -33.55
N ALA A 331 38.32 19.01 -32.98
CA ALA A 331 37.30 20.01 -32.64
C ALA A 331 37.74 20.94 -31.51
N LEU A 332 38.56 20.45 -30.56
CA LEU A 332 39.11 21.29 -29.48
C LEU A 332 40.21 22.26 -29.91
N LYS A 333 40.88 22.04 -31.06
CA LYS A 333 41.96 22.92 -31.53
C LYS A 333 41.48 24.13 -32.33
N THR A 334 40.21 24.18 -32.72
CA THR A 334 39.65 25.27 -33.54
C THR A 334 38.98 26.38 -32.74
N SER A 335 38.80 26.26 -31.42
CA SER A 335 38.07 27.27 -30.63
C SER A 335 38.92 28.38 -30.02
N ASP A 336 40.25 28.39 -30.20
CA ASP A 336 41.16 29.26 -29.42
C ASP A 336 41.84 30.38 -30.22
N LYS A 337 41.26 30.80 -31.35
CA LYS A 337 41.72 31.98 -32.09
C LYS A 337 40.58 32.95 -32.36
N GLY A 338 40.38 33.91 -31.46
CA GLY A 338 39.40 34.96 -31.73
C GLY A 338 39.21 36.05 -30.67
N LEU A 339 40.22 36.47 -29.92
CA LEU A 339 40.14 37.73 -29.15
C LEU A 339 41.48 38.46 -29.17
N GLY A 340 41.64 39.38 -30.13
CA GLY A 340 42.77 40.28 -30.21
C GLY A 340 42.43 41.55 -31.02
N GLY A 341 42.34 42.69 -30.32
CA GLY A 341 42.32 44.06 -30.88
C GLY A 341 40.94 44.51 -31.36
N SER A 342 40.49 45.76 -31.19
CA SER A 342 41.23 47.01 -30.93
C SER A 342 40.27 48.15 -30.54
N ASN A 343 40.80 49.11 -29.79
CA ASN A 343 40.22 50.41 -29.43
C ASN A 343 39.70 51.22 -30.62
N GLN A 344 38.60 51.94 -30.41
CA GLN A 344 38.50 53.40 -30.58
C GLN A 344 37.34 53.96 -29.76
#